data_AF-A0A5C8RUQ0-F1
#
_entry.id   AF-A0A5C8RUQ0-F1
#
_cell.length_a   1.000
_cell.length_b   1.000
_cell.length_c   1.000
_cell.angle_alpha   90.00
_cell.angle_beta   90.00
_cell.angle_gamma   90.00
#
_symmetry.space_group_name_H-M   'P 1'
#
loop_
_entity.id
_entity.type
_entity.pdbx_description
1 polymer ?
#
loop_
_entity_poly.entity_id
_entity_poly.type
_entity_poly.pdbx_seq_one_letter_code
_entity_poly.pdbx_strand_id
1 'polypeptide(L)' 'PLAAIRGMVAGLDRRLAAKGGSVDEWLRLVRSYSALGDPEQAGKVLSRARMALAADPGAAERLDTLAKELGLPLRP' A
#
# COMPACT_ATOMS: atom_id res chain seq x y z
N PRO A 1 -6.33 18.21 -10.88
CA PRO A 1 -6.44 18.71 -9.47
C PRO A 1 -6.15 17.58 -8.47
N LEU A 2 -5.61 17.89 -7.29
CA LEU A 2 -5.26 16.88 -6.26
C LEU A 2 -6.46 15.99 -5.86
N ALA A 3 -7.69 16.54 -5.92
CA ALA A 3 -8.92 15.79 -5.68
C ALA A 3 -9.14 14.62 -6.65
N ALA A 4 -8.80 14.79 -7.93
CA ALA A 4 -8.91 13.72 -8.93
C ALA A 4 -7.93 12.57 -8.61
N ILE A 5 -6.71 12.90 -8.17
CA ILE A 5 -5.70 11.90 -7.78
C ILE A 5 -6.16 11.12 -6.55
N ARG A 6 -6.66 11.80 -5.51
CA ARG A 6 -7.24 11.14 -4.33
C ARG A 6 -8.36 10.17 -4.71
N GLY A 7 -9.22 10.54 -5.65
CA GLY A 7 -10.28 9.67 -6.17
C GLY A 7 -9.74 8.42 -6.87
N MET A 8 -8.72 8.55 -7.71
CA MET A 8 -8.08 7.42 -8.39
C MET A 8 -7.41 6.46 -7.40
N VAL A 9 -6.70 7.00 -6.40
CA VAL A 9 -6.03 6.21 -5.35
C VAL A 9 -7.05 5.46 -4.50
N ALA A 10 -8.14 6.10 -4.08
CA ALA A 10 -9.22 5.45 -3.34
C ALA A 10 -9.97 4.39 -4.18
N GLY A 11 -10.04 4.54 -5.50
CA GLY A 11 -10.58 3.53 -6.41
C GLY A 11 -9.71 2.27 -6.45
N LEU A 12 -8.39 2.46 -6.59
CA LEU A 12 -7.42 1.37 -6.53
C LEU A 12 -7.45 0.67 -5.17
N ASP A 13 -7.52 1.42 -4.07
CA ASP A 13 -7.63 0.88 -2.71
C ASP A 13 -8.81 -0.07 -2.58
N ARG A 14 -10.01 0.40 -2.94
CA ARG A 14 -11.23 -0.44 -2.89
C ARG A 14 -11.10 -1.70 -3.75
N ARG A 15 -10.51 -1.61 -4.94
CA ARG A 15 -10.30 -2.78 -5.81
C ARG A 15 -9.38 -3.80 -5.15
N LEU A 16 -8.23 -3.35 -4.64
CA LEU A 16 -7.25 -4.23 -4.02
C LEU A 16 -7.76 -4.85 -2.73
N ALA A 17 -8.50 -4.09 -1.91
CA ALA A 17 -9.15 -4.61 -0.71
C ALA A 17 -10.19 -5.70 -1.03
N ALA A 18 -10.96 -5.54 -2.12
CA ALA A 18 -12.02 -6.48 -2.47
C ALA A 18 -11.54 -7.72 -3.23
N LYS A 19 -10.56 -7.57 -4.12
CA LYS A 19 -10.15 -8.63 -5.06
C LYS A 19 -8.73 -9.15 -4.83
N GLY A 20 -8.01 -8.56 -3.89
CA GLY A 20 -6.56 -8.71 -3.83
C GLY A 20 -5.88 -8.08 -5.04
N GLY A 21 -4.60 -8.37 -5.19
CA GLY A 21 -3.78 -7.90 -6.28
C GLY A 21 -2.34 -8.35 -6.11
N SER A 22 -1.52 -8.05 -7.10
CA SER A 22 -0.09 -8.36 -7.02
C SER A 22 0.61 -7.45 -6.01
N VAL A 23 1.75 -7.90 -5.51
CA VAL A 23 2.66 -7.08 -4.69
C VAL A 23 2.94 -5.71 -5.32
N ASP A 24 3.14 -5.63 -6.64
CA ASP A 24 3.44 -4.35 -7.30
C ASP A 24 2.24 -3.38 -7.27
N GLU A 25 1.02 -3.90 -7.36
CA GLU A 25 -0.20 -3.09 -7.20
C GLU A 25 -0.31 -2.53 -5.77
N TRP A 26 -0.01 -3.37 -4.77
CA TRP A 26 0.01 -2.94 -3.36
C TRP A 26 1.11 -1.92 -3.07
N LEU A 27 2.34 -2.14 -3.55
CA LEU A 27 3.46 -1.20 -3.39
C LEU A 27 3.13 0.15 -4.04
N ARG A 28 2.50 0.14 -5.22
CA ARG A 28 2.02 1.36 -5.88
C ARG A 28 1.01 2.09 -5.01
N LEU A 29 0.07 1.38 -4.39
CA LEU A 29 -0.94 1.99 -3.54
C LEU A 29 -0.34 2.64 -2.29
N VAL A 30 0.59 1.97 -1.61
CA VAL A 30 1.32 2.52 -0.45
C VAL A 30 2.05 3.81 -0.83
N ARG A 31 2.84 3.78 -1.92
CA ARG A 31 3.55 4.98 -2.44
C ARG A 31 2.59 6.11 -2.79
N SER A 32 1.42 5.78 -3.33
CA SER A 32 0.42 6.78 -3.72
C SER A 32 -0.13 7.54 -2.51
N TYR A 33 -0.44 6.85 -1.41
CA TYR A 33 -0.89 7.52 -0.18
C TYR A 33 0.23 8.33 0.47
N SER A 34 1.46 7.83 0.49
CA SER A 34 2.60 8.62 0.97
C SER A 34 2.84 9.88 0.15
N ALA A 35 2.74 9.80 -1.19
CA ALA A 35 2.87 10.97 -2.07
C ALA A 35 1.73 11.99 -1.91
N LEU A 36 0.56 11.56 -1.42
CA LEU A 36 -0.57 12.42 -1.07
C LEU A 36 -0.44 13.06 0.32
N GLY A 37 0.68 12.81 1.03
CA GLY A 37 0.93 13.30 2.38
C GLY A 37 0.11 12.58 3.45
N ASP A 38 -0.30 11.33 3.18
CA ASP A 38 -1.15 10.53 4.07
C ASP A 38 -0.41 9.25 4.53
N PRO A 39 0.60 9.39 5.43
CA PRO A 39 1.38 8.26 5.91
C PRO A 39 0.55 7.29 6.77
N GLU A 40 -0.52 7.76 7.40
CA GLU A 40 -1.43 6.92 8.17
C GLU A 40 -2.14 5.92 7.25
N GLN A 41 -2.73 6.40 6.14
CA GLN A 41 -3.38 5.53 5.18
C GLN A 41 -2.37 4.62 4.46
N ALA A 42 -1.15 5.12 4.18
CA ALA A 42 -0.08 4.30 3.63
C ALA A 42 0.28 3.12 4.56
N GLY A 43 0.37 3.35 5.88
CA GLY A 43 0.58 2.30 6.88
C GLY A 43 -0.57 1.29 6.95
N LYS A 44 -1.83 1.74 6.87
CA LYS A 44 -3.00 0.85 6.82
C LYS A 44 -3.01 -0.02 5.56
N VAL A 45 -2.66 0.53 4.41
CA VAL A 45 -2.51 -0.22 3.16
C VAL A 45 -1.40 -1.25 3.28
N LEU A 46 -0.26 -0.87 3.85
CA LEU A 46 0.89 -1.76 4.05
C LEU A 46 0.51 -2.98 4.91
N SER A 47 -0.24 -2.78 5.99
CA SER A 47 -0.75 -3.87 6.83
C SER A 47 -1.69 -4.81 6.04
N ARG A 48 -2.62 -4.25 5.27
CA ARG A 48 -3.53 -5.03 4.41
C ARG A 48 -2.79 -5.79 3.31
N ALA A 49 -1.76 -5.20 2.72
CA ALA A 49 -0.91 -5.85 1.72
C ALA A 49 -0.20 -7.07 2.30
N ARG A 50 0.34 -6.97 3.53
CA ARG A 50 0.96 -8.10 4.24
C ARG A 50 -0.04 -9.24 4.47
N MET A 51 -1.27 -8.92 4.86
CA MET A 51 -2.33 -9.92 5.04
C MET A 51 -2.73 -10.57 3.72
N ALA A 52 -2.92 -9.78 2.66
CA ALA A 52 -3.34 -10.26 1.35
C ALA A 52 -2.28 -11.13 0.66
N LEU A 53 -1.00 -10.90 0.97
CA LEU A 53 0.15 -11.55 0.34
C LEU A 53 0.89 -12.49 1.30
N ALA A 54 0.25 -12.94 2.38
CA ALA A 54 0.89 -13.78 3.40
C ALA A 54 1.46 -15.11 2.86
N ALA A 55 0.93 -15.60 1.74
CA ALA A 55 1.41 -16.81 1.06
C ALA A 55 2.55 -16.54 0.06
N ASP A 56 2.93 -15.28 -0.19
CA ASP A 56 4.03 -14.89 -1.07
C ASP A 56 5.23 -14.41 -0.23
N PRO A 57 6.25 -15.26 -0.01
CA PRO A 57 7.42 -14.89 0.78
C PRO A 57 8.21 -13.72 0.16
N GLY A 58 8.22 -13.60 -1.17
CA GLY A 58 8.90 -12.50 -1.87
C GLY A 58 8.15 -11.16 -1.78
N ALA A 59 6.88 -11.17 -1.36
CA ALA A 59 6.13 -9.94 -1.12
C ALA A 59 6.53 -9.28 0.20
N ALA A 60 6.79 -10.06 1.25
CA ALA A 60 7.12 -9.54 2.58
C ALA A 60 8.38 -8.65 2.55
N GLU A 61 9.46 -9.12 1.93
CA GLU A 61 10.72 -8.37 1.82
C GLU A 61 10.55 -7.05 1.05
N ARG A 62 9.75 -7.07 -0.03
CA ARG A 62 9.47 -5.87 -0.82
C ARG A 62 8.63 -4.85 -0.05
N LEU A 63 7.63 -5.32 0.70
CA LEU A 63 6.80 -4.46 1.54
C LEU A 63 7.62 -3.83 2.67
N ASP A 64 8.51 -4.59 3.31
CA ASP A 64 9.37 -4.08 4.38
C ASP A 64 10.44 -3.12 3.86
N THR A 65 10.98 -3.37 2.67
CA THR A 65 11.90 -2.42 2.00
C THR A 65 11.19 -1.09 1.76
N LEU A 66 9.98 -1.13 1.19
CA LEU A 66 9.20 0.08 0.95
C LEU A 66 8.83 0.81 2.25
N ALA A 67 8.49 0.07 3.30
CA ALA A 67 8.17 0.65 4.60
C ALA A 67 9.35 1.45 5.16
N LYS A 68 10.58 0.91 5.06
CA LYS A 68 11.81 1.62 5.47
C LYS A 68 12.04 2.89 4.65
N GLU A 69 11.92 2.80 3.32
CA GLU A 69 12.09 3.94 2.40
C GLU A 69 11.14 5.10 2.74
N LEU A 70 9.92 4.78 3.15
CA LEU A 70 8.86 5.75 3.42
C LEU A 70 8.75 6.15 4.90
N GLY A 71 9.60 5.61 5.78
CA GLY A 71 9.51 5.83 7.23
C GLY A 71 8.22 5.31 7.86
N LEU A 72 7.60 4.29 7.25
CA LEU A 72 6.36 3.67 7.71
C LEU A 72 6.65 2.55 8.73
N PRO A 73 5.68 2.25 9.62
CA PRO A 73 5.83 1.17 10.58
C PRO A 73 6.04 -0.19 9.89
N LEU A 74 7.14 -0.85 10.27
CA LEU A 74 7.55 -2.17 9.74
C LEU A 74 6.70 -3.33 10.26
N ARG A 75 6.03 -3.13 11.40
CA ARG A 75 5.07 -4.09 11.95
C ARG A 75 3.83 -3.33 12.38
N PRO A 76 2.63 -3.94 12.25
CA PRO A 76 1.42 -3.39 12.85
C PRO A 76 1.55 -3.29 14.37
#